data_AF-A0A1S2P067-F1
#
_entry.id   AF-A0A1S2P067-F1
#
_cell.length_a   1.000
_cell.length_b   1.000
_cell.length_c   1.000
_cell.angle_alpha   90.00
_cell.angle_beta   90.00
_cell.angle_gamma   90.00
#
_symmetry.space_group_name_H-M   'P 1'
#
loop_
_entity.id
_entity.type
_entity.pdbx_description
1 polymer ?
#
loop_
_entity_poly.entity_id
_entity_poly.type
_entity_poly.pdbx_seq_one_letter_code
_entity_poly.pdbx_strand_id
1 'polypeptide(L)'
;MSLADARLIGSRLIAAYGADAPDPAFGGGLRMLPTPRVIARQPAEELRARIGLTGARARTVLAVAELFADLGDTENLPGRAMLGAAYGVGPWTMDYMAARAGTDADAFPVGDAVLRRVLAARGAADPVVAAEDWRPWRSYAASRLWAAA
;
A
#
# COMPACT_ATOMS: atom_id res chain seq x y z
N MET A 1 -9.09 -8.91 3.84
CA MET A 1 -9.55 -7.51 3.89
C MET A 1 -9.90 -7.14 2.48
N SER A 2 -11.12 -6.66 2.23
CA SER A 2 -11.54 -6.24 0.89
C SER A 2 -10.99 -4.85 0.53
N LEU A 3 -11.09 -4.46 -0.74
CA LEU A 3 -10.79 -3.08 -1.15
C LEU A 3 -11.73 -2.05 -0.52
N ALA A 4 -12.99 -2.43 -0.27
CA ALA A 4 -13.96 -1.57 0.40
C ALA A 4 -13.54 -1.30 1.86
N ASP A 5 -13.12 -2.33 2.58
CA ASP A 5 -12.61 -2.18 3.96
C ASP A 5 -11.36 -1.31 3.99
N ALA A 6 -10.44 -1.52 3.04
CA ALA A 6 -9.20 -0.74 2.94
C ALA A 6 -9.49 0.74 2.69
N ARG A 7 -10.45 1.06 1.81
CA ARG A 7 -10.91 2.43 1.55
C ARG A 7 -11.53 3.05 2.80
N LEU A 8 -12.37 2.30 3.52
CA LEU A 8 -12.98 2.78 4.76
C LEU A 8 -11.92 3.12 5.83
N ILE A 9 -10.92 2.25 6.01
CA ILE A 9 -9.79 2.51 6.91
C ILE A 9 -9.02 3.76 6.47
N GLY A 10 -8.74 3.92 5.17
CA GLY A 10 -8.09 5.10 4.61
C GLY A 10 -8.89 6.39 4.86
N SER A 11 -10.20 6.37 4.65
CA SER A 11 -11.07 7.52 4.93
C SER A 11 -11.08 7.88 6.41
N ARG A 12 -11.11 6.89 7.32
CA ARG A 12 -11.02 7.13 8.78
C ARG A 12 -9.66 7.72 9.17
N LEU A 13 -8.58 7.24 8.56
CA LEU A 13 -7.23 7.78 8.76
C LEU A 13 -7.17 9.27 8.37
N ILE A 14 -7.69 9.62 7.20
CA ILE A 14 -7.72 11.01 6.71
C ILE A 14 -8.65 11.87 7.59
N ALA A 15 -9.82 11.37 7.96
CA ALA A 15 -10.75 12.09 8.81
C ALA A 15 -10.16 12.39 10.21
N ALA A 16 -9.43 11.43 10.79
CA ALA A 16 -8.85 11.54 12.11
C ALA A 16 -7.56 12.37 12.15
N TYR A 17 -6.69 12.24 11.15
CA TYR A 17 -5.33 12.77 11.20
C TYR A 17 -4.91 13.63 10.00
N GLY A 18 -5.75 13.75 8.97
CA GLY A 18 -5.48 14.61 7.82
C GLY A 18 -5.53 16.09 8.17
N ALA A 19 -4.84 16.92 7.39
CA ALA A 19 -4.93 18.38 7.49
C ALA A 19 -5.83 18.94 6.39
N ASP A 20 -6.34 20.16 6.56
CA ASP A 20 -7.05 20.85 5.49
C ASP A 20 -6.11 21.15 4.32
N ALA A 21 -6.64 21.12 3.10
CA ALA A 21 -5.86 21.50 1.92
C ALA A 21 -5.38 22.97 2.05
N PRO A 22 -4.12 23.26 1.70
CA PRO A 22 -3.51 24.56 1.96
C PRO A 22 -4.09 25.70 1.14
N ASP A 23 -4.74 25.41 0.00
CA ASP A 23 -5.29 26.42 -0.90
C ASP A 23 -6.84 26.42 -0.90
N PRO A 24 -7.47 27.51 -0.45
CA PRO A 24 -8.93 27.70 -0.54
C PRO A 24 -9.47 27.63 -1.98
N ALA A 25 -8.64 27.85 -3.00
CA ALA A 25 -9.02 27.78 -4.42
C ALA A 25 -9.52 26.38 -4.84
N PHE A 26 -9.20 25.33 -4.07
CA PHE A 26 -9.77 23.99 -4.28
C PHE A 26 -11.23 23.84 -3.80
N GLY A 27 -11.90 24.94 -3.40
CA GLY A 27 -13.33 24.96 -3.09
C GLY A 27 -13.70 24.50 -1.68
N GLY A 28 -12.71 24.39 -0.78
CA GLY A 28 -12.91 23.89 0.59
C GLY A 28 -13.26 22.39 0.65
N GLY A 29 -13.14 21.77 1.83
CA GLY A 29 -13.55 20.38 2.05
C GLY A 29 -12.59 19.29 1.56
N LEU A 30 -11.52 19.64 0.84
CA LEU A 30 -10.42 18.70 0.57
C LEU A 30 -9.52 18.56 1.80
N ARG A 31 -9.14 17.31 2.09
CA ARG A 31 -8.20 16.98 3.17
C ARG A 31 -6.97 16.28 2.60
N MET A 32 -5.81 16.68 3.10
CA MET A 32 -4.54 16.02 2.81
C MET A 32 -4.43 14.72 3.59
N LEU A 33 -3.69 13.75 3.03
CA LEU A 33 -3.24 12.61 3.83
C LEU A 33 -2.36 13.09 5.00
N PRO A 34 -2.43 12.42 6.16
CA PRO A 34 -1.52 12.71 7.26
C PRO A 34 -0.07 12.43 6.85
N THR A 35 0.85 13.29 7.29
CA THR A 35 2.28 13.01 7.11
C THR A 35 2.71 11.81 7.95
N PRO A 36 3.77 11.09 7.56
CA PRO A 36 4.31 9.99 8.37
C PRO A 36 4.59 10.39 9.82
N ARG A 37 5.13 11.60 10.05
CA ARG A 37 5.39 12.16 11.39
C ARG A 37 4.13 12.32 12.25
N VAL A 38 2.99 12.67 11.66
CA VAL A 38 1.72 12.78 12.40
C VAL A 38 1.31 11.40 12.91
N ILE A 39 1.44 10.36 12.07
CA ILE A 39 1.06 9.00 12.43
C ILE A 39 2.04 8.36 13.42
N ALA A 40 3.35 8.54 13.22
CA ALA A 40 4.39 7.99 14.09
C ALA A 40 4.31 8.48 15.55
N ARG A 41 3.69 9.64 15.79
CA ARG A 41 3.49 10.20 17.13
C ARG A 41 2.27 9.65 17.87
N GLN A 42 1.43 8.86 17.22
CA GLN A 42 0.20 8.36 17.83
C GLN A 42 0.45 7.12 18.69
N PRO A 43 -0.20 6.99 19.85
CA PRO A 43 -0.23 5.73 20.59
C PRO A 43 -0.85 4.62 19.72
N ALA A 44 -0.22 3.44 19.70
CA ALA A 44 -0.68 2.32 18.87
C ALA A 44 -2.14 1.92 19.13
N GLU A 45 -2.56 1.99 20.39
CA GLU A 45 -3.92 1.67 20.80
C GLU A 45 -4.93 2.72 20.33
N GLU A 46 -4.56 4.00 20.39
CA GLU A 46 -5.41 5.08 19.90
C GLU A 46 -5.55 5.04 18.37
N LEU A 47 -4.44 4.83 17.66
CA LEU A 47 -4.45 4.64 16.21
C LEU A 47 -5.38 3.48 15.86
N ARG A 48 -5.19 2.32 16.50
CA ARG A 48 -6.01 1.11 16.31
C ARG A 48 -7.50 1.40 16.47
N ALA A 49 -7.88 2.01 17.61
CA ALA A 49 -9.26 2.28 17.95
C ALA A 49 -9.91 3.29 17.00
N ARG A 50 -9.22 4.39 16.66
CA ARG A 50 -9.78 5.46 15.82
C ARG A 50 -10.01 5.04 14.37
N ILE A 51 -9.14 4.22 13.80
CA ILE A 51 -9.26 3.84 12.37
C ILE A 51 -9.82 2.43 12.17
N GLY A 52 -9.97 1.65 13.25
CA GLY A 52 -10.58 0.31 13.22
C GLY A 52 -9.64 -0.77 12.67
N LEU A 53 -8.37 -0.75 13.06
CA LEU A 53 -7.39 -1.78 12.70
C LEU A 53 -7.33 -2.92 13.72
N THR A 54 -6.74 -4.04 13.33
CA THR A 54 -6.23 -5.02 14.29
C THR A 54 -4.94 -4.48 14.93
N GLY A 55 -4.58 -4.98 16.11
CA GLY A 55 -3.34 -4.57 16.78
C GLY A 55 -2.09 -4.78 15.91
N ALA A 56 -2.00 -5.91 15.20
CA ALA A 56 -0.90 -6.19 14.29
C ALA A 56 -0.81 -5.17 13.15
N ARG A 57 -1.94 -4.80 12.53
CA ARG A 57 -1.95 -3.81 11.44
C ARG A 57 -1.64 -2.40 11.94
N ALA A 58 -2.10 -2.02 13.13
CA ALA A 58 -1.75 -0.74 13.72
C ALA A 58 -0.24 -0.63 13.95
N ARG A 59 0.41 -1.69 14.46
CA ARG A 59 1.88 -1.74 14.57
C ARG A 59 2.58 -1.66 13.23
N THR A 60 2.08 -2.31 12.18
CA THR A 60 2.64 -2.19 10.83
C THR A 60 2.55 -0.77 10.30
N VAL A 61 1.40 -0.11 10.46
CA VAL A 61 1.24 1.29 10.03
C VAL A 61 2.19 2.22 10.79
N LEU A 62 2.36 2.02 12.09
CA LEU A 62 3.33 2.79 12.88
C LEU A 62 4.77 2.55 12.45
N ALA A 63 5.19 1.29 12.29
CA ALA A 63 6.55 0.98 11.86
C ALA A 63 6.90 1.58 10.49
N VAL A 64 5.93 1.59 9.56
CA VAL A 64 6.09 2.26 8.27
C VAL A 64 6.11 3.79 8.45
N ALA A 65 5.23 4.35 9.27
CA ALA A 65 5.20 5.79 9.52
C ALA A 65 6.49 6.30 10.17
N GLU A 66 7.05 5.57 11.12
CA GLU A 66 8.35 5.84 11.75
C GLU A 66 9.48 5.82 10.72
N LEU A 67 9.55 4.77 9.90
CA LEU A 67 10.54 4.65 8.83
C LEU A 67 10.51 5.88 7.90
N PHE A 68 9.33 6.29 7.43
CA PHE A 68 9.20 7.44 6.54
C PHE A 68 9.37 8.79 7.27
N ALA A 69 9.07 8.86 8.58
CA ALA A 69 9.32 10.05 9.39
C ALA A 69 10.81 10.35 9.56
N ASP A 70 11.62 9.29 9.68
CA ASP A 70 13.08 9.33 9.80
C ASP A 70 13.76 9.64 8.47
N LEU A 71 13.25 9.08 7.36
CA LEU A 71 13.75 9.38 6.01
C LEU A 71 13.43 10.81 5.56
N GLY A 72 12.33 11.39 6.05
CA GLY A 72 11.84 12.70 5.62
C GLY A 72 11.07 12.63 4.30
N ASP A 73 10.81 13.81 3.71
CA ASP A 73 10.13 13.89 2.41
C ASP A 73 11.12 13.51 1.30
N THR A 74 10.99 12.29 0.79
CA THR A 74 11.78 11.76 -0.33
C THR A 74 10.87 11.50 -1.52
N GLU A 75 11.32 11.86 -2.73
CA GLU A 75 10.58 11.54 -3.96
C GLU A 75 10.57 10.03 -4.27
N ASN A 76 11.60 9.32 -3.79
CA ASN A 76 11.78 7.89 -4.01
C ASN A 76 11.33 7.06 -2.81
N LEU A 77 10.76 5.89 -3.07
CA LEU A 77 10.54 4.88 -2.05
C LEU A 77 11.87 4.42 -1.44
N PRO A 78 11.89 3.99 -0.16
CA PRO A 78 13.05 3.36 0.43
C PRO A 78 13.51 2.15 -0.40
N GLY A 79 14.78 1.76 -0.25
CA GLY A 79 15.25 0.50 -0.85
C GLY A 79 14.51 -0.72 -0.28
N ARG A 80 14.37 -1.78 -1.09
CA ARG A 80 13.64 -3.00 -0.72
C ARG A 80 14.08 -3.60 0.63
N ALA A 81 15.38 -3.62 0.91
CA ALA A 81 15.91 -4.13 2.17
C ALA A 81 15.43 -3.33 3.40
N MET A 82 15.32 -2.01 3.26
CA MET A 82 14.88 -1.12 4.32
C MET A 82 13.37 -1.23 4.54
N LEU A 83 12.56 -1.24 3.47
CA LEU A 83 11.12 -1.51 3.55
C LEU A 83 10.82 -2.87 4.19
N GLY A 84 11.55 -3.90 3.78
CA GLY A 84 11.36 -5.26 4.30
C GLY A 84 11.75 -5.43 5.78
N ALA A 85 12.49 -4.49 6.36
CA ALA A 85 12.79 -4.48 7.79
C ALA A 85 11.62 -3.95 8.64
N ALA A 86 10.67 -3.22 8.03
CA ALA A 86 9.51 -2.69 8.74
C ALA A 86 8.55 -3.83 9.16
N TYR A 87 8.07 -3.77 10.41
CA TYR A 87 7.20 -4.82 10.96
C TYR A 87 5.95 -5.07 10.10
N GLY A 88 5.79 -6.31 9.64
CA GLY A 88 4.63 -6.74 8.86
C GLY A 88 4.65 -6.31 7.38
N VAL A 89 5.76 -5.75 6.89
CA VAL A 89 6.00 -5.52 5.46
C VAL A 89 6.76 -6.72 4.89
N GLY A 90 6.04 -7.57 4.15
CA GLY A 90 6.61 -8.76 3.51
C GLY A 90 6.86 -8.60 2.00
N PRO A 91 7.43 -9.63 1.33
CA PRO A 91 7.69 -9.63 -0.11
C PRO A 91 6.48 -9.21 -0.95
N TRP A 92 5.31 -9.77 -0.63
CA TRP A 92 4.05 -9.42 -1.32
C TRP A 92 3.73 -7.92 -1.25
N THR A 93 3.87 -7.30 -0.06
CA THR A 93 3.60 -5.87 0.12
C THR A 93 4.59 -5.02 -0.67
N MET A 94 5.86 -5.41 -0.68
CA MET A 94 6.90 -4.71 -1.44
C MET A 94 6.65 -4.79 -2.95
N ASP A 95 6.33 -5.98 -3.48
CA ASP A 95 6.04 -6.14 -4.91
C ASP A 95 4.76 -5.42 -5.31
N TYR A 96 3.74 -5.41 -4.44
CA TYR A 96 2.52 -4.64 -4.65
C TYR A 96 2.80 -3.14 -4.71
N MET A 97 3.59 -2.61 -3.77
CA MET A 97 3.98 -1.20 -3.75
C MET A 97 4.79 -0.83 -4.98
N ALA A 98 5.78 -1.65 -5.35
CA ALA A 98 6.64 -1.38 -6.50
C ALA A 98 5.84 -1.35 -7.82
N ALA A 99 4.94 -2.32 -8.00
CA ALA A 99 4.05 -2.36 -9.16
C ALA A 99 3.07 -1.16 -9.20
N ARG A 100 2.53 -0.74 -8.04
CA ARG A 100 1.58 0.38 -7.95
C ARG A 100 2.24 1.75 -8.08
N ALA A 101 3.46 1.89 -7.58
CA ALA A 101 4.26 3.11 -7.67
C ALA A 101 5.03 3.23 -9.00
N GLY A 102 5.09 2.15 -9.79
CA GLY A 102 5.83 2.13 -11.05
C GLY A 102 7.35 2.16 -10.88
N THR A 103 7.87 1.76 -9.70
CA THR A 103 9.31 1.81 -9.40
C THR A 103 10.06 0.56 -9.86
N ASP A 104 9.34 -0.51 -10.20
CA ASP A 104 9.89 -1.74 -10.77
C ASP A 104 8.90 -2.24 -11.85
N ALA A 105 9.35 -2.30 -13.10
CA ALA A 105 8.54 -2.75 -14.22
C ALA A 105 8.24 -4.26 -14.17
N ASP A 106 9.05 -5.02 -13.45
CA ASP A 106 9.02 -6.47 -13.39
C ASP A 106 8.54 -7.02 -12.04
N ALA A 107 8.13 -6.14 -11.11
CA ALA A 107 7.55 -6.56 -9.84
C ALA A 107 6.21 -7.28 -10.05
N PHE A 108 6.00 -8.36 -9.31
CA PHE A 108 4.77 -9.14 -9.39
C PHE A 108 4.43 -9.71 -8.01
N PRO A 109 3.35 -9.25 -7.36
CA PRO A 109 3.01 -9.70 -6.01
C PRO A 109 2.44 -11.13 -6.03
N VAL A 110 3.35 -12.10 -6.07
CA VAL A 110 3.05 -13.53 -6.03
C VAL A 110 2.22 -13.82 -4.78
N GLY A 111 0.99 -14.29 -4.97
CA GLY A 111 0.04 -14.54 -3.88
C GLY A 111 -1.14 -13.57 -3.81
N ASP A 112 -1.15 -12.50 -4.62
CA ASP A 112 -2.31 -11.59 -4.70
C ASP A 112 -3.58 -12.36 -5.08
N ALA A 113 -4.62 -12.23 -4.25
CA ALA A 113 -5.85 -13.02 -4.40
C ALA A 113 -6.57 -12.72 -5.72
N VAL A 114 -6.50 -11.48 -6.20
CA VAL A 114 -7.13 -11.09 -7.47
C VAL A 114 -6.34 -11.67 -8.63
N LEU A 115 -5.02 -11.50 -8.67
CA LEU A 115 -4.18 -12.07 -9.72
C LEU A 115 -4.33 -13.59 -9.80
N ARG A 116 -4.29 -14.28 -8.66
CA ARG A 116 -4.51 -15.74 -8.59
C ARG A 116 -5.85 -16.16 -9.18
N ARG A 117 -6.94 -15.48 -8.80
CA ARG A 117 -8.28 -15.77 -9.31
C ARG A 117 -8.38 -15.55 -10.81
N VAL A 118 -7.86 -14.43 -11.30
CA VAL A 118 -7.93 -14.00 -12.70
C VAL A 118 -7.09 -14.92 -13.61
N LEU A 119 -5.95 -15.39 -13.13
CA LEU A 119 -5.07 -16.35 -13.80
C LEU A 119 -5.67 -17.75 -13.81
N ALA A 120 -6.19 -18.23 -12.68
CA ALA A 120 -6.86 -19.52 -12.60
C ALA A 120 -8.08 -19.59 -13.55
N ALA A 121 -8.87 -18.52 -13.63
CA ALA A 121 -10.00 -18.42 -14.57
C ALA A 121 -9.57 -18.45 -16.05
N ARG A 122 -8.30 -18.17 -16.35
CA ARG A 122 -7.68 -18.27 -17.68
C ARG A 122 -6.97 -19.61 -17.92
N GLY A 123 -7.09 -20.56 -16.99
CA GLY A 123 -6.49 -21.89 -17.10
C GLY A 123 -5.03 -21.98 -16.64
N ALA A 124 -4.47 -20.93 -16.03
CA ALA A 124 -3.12 -21.00 -15.47
C ALA A 124 -3.10 -21.83 -14.18
N ALA A 125 -2.33 -22.92 -14.17
CA ALA A 125 -2.17 -23.77 -12.98
C ALA A 125 -1.32 -23.11 -11.90
N ASP A 126 -0.26 -22.38 -12.30
CA ASP A 126 0.63 -21.66 -11.40
C ASP A 126 0.78 -20.19 -11.84
N PRO A 127 0.34 -19.23 -11.01
CA PRO A 127 0.53 -17.79 -11.26
C PRO A 127 1.98 -17.36 -11.43
N VAL A 128 2.93 -18.03 -10.78
CA VAL A 128 4.36 -17.71 -10.90
C VAL A 128 4.83 -18.06 -12.30
N VAL A 129 4.58 -19.28 -12.74
CA VAL A 129 4.95 -19.74 -14.08
C VAL A 129 4.26 -18.90 -15.16
N ALA A 130 2.97 -18.64 -15.02
CA ALA A 130 2.22 -17.84 -15.98
C ALA A 130 2.72 -16.39 -16.09
N ALA A 131 3.26 -15.83 -15.00
CA ALA A 131 3.80 -14.47 -15.02
C ALA A 131 5.17 -14.38 -15.73
N GLU A 132 5.93 -15.47 -15.85
CA GLU A 132 7.26 -15.43 -16.48
C GLU A 132 7.19 -15.02 -17.97
N ASP A 133 6.11 -15.33 -18.67
CA ASP A 133 5.88 -14.92 -20.07
C ASP A 133 5.82 -13.40 -20.26
N TRP A 134 5.60 -12.64 -19.19
CA TRP A 134 5.49 -11.17 -19.24
C TRP A 134 6.75 -10.45 -18.84
N ARG A 135 7.87 -11.15 -18.59
CA ARG A 135 9.14 -10.50 -18.30
C ARG A 135 9.65 -9.68 -19.49
N PRO A 136 10.30 -8.53 -19.25
CA PRO A 136 10.60 -7.89 -17.95
C PRO A 136 9.51 -6.89 -17.49
N TRP A 137 8.24 -7.08 -17.89
CA TRP A 137 7.14 -6.12 -17.73
C TRP A 137 5.98 -6.65 -16.87
N ARG A 138 6.25 -7.56 -15.93
CA ARG A 138 5.22 -8.23 -15.14
C ARG A 138 4.32 -7.26 -14.34
N SER A 139 4.80 -6.09 -13.92
CA SER A 139 3.97 -5.08 -13.25
C SER A 139 2.90 -4.47 -14.15
N TYR A 140 3.18 -4.35 -15.45
CA TYR A 140 2.18 -3.88 -16.43
C TYR A 140 1.10 -4.93 -16.63
N ALA A 141 1.48 -6.21 -16.74
CA ALA A 141 0.52 -7.30 -16.79
C ALA A 141 -0.35 -7.35 -15.52
N ALA A 142 0.26 -7.26 -14.32
CA ALA A 142 -0.48 -7.19 -13.06
C ALA A 142 -1.48 -6.03 -13.03
N SER A 143 -1.05 -4.83 -13.46
CA SER A 143 -1.92 -3.65 -13.56
C SER A 143 -3.11 -3.86 -14.49
N ARG A 144 -2.88 -4.48 -15.66
CA ARG A 144 -3.95 -4.82 -16.62
C ARG A 144 -4.90 -5.87 -16.06
N LEU A 145 -4.40 -6.88 -15.36
CA LEU A 145 -5.22 -7.92 -14.73
C LEU A 145 -6.08 -7.35 -13.61
N TRP A 146 -5.54 -6.48 -12.75
CA TRP A 146 -6.32 -5.79 -11.72
C TRP A 146 -7.43 -4.90 -12.29
N ALA A 147 -7.15 -4.20 -13.40
CA ALA A 147 -8.14 -3.34 -14.05
C ALA A 147 -9.30 -4.12 -14.69
N ALA A 148 -9.09 -5.39 -15.03
CA ALA A 148 -10.09 -6.24 -15.68
C ALA A 148 -10.87 -7.16 -14.72
N ALA A 149 -10.66 -7.02 -13.40
CA ALA A 149 -11.07 -8.00 -12.39
C ALA A 149 -12.32 -7.67 -11.57
#